data_AF-A0A535H3G9-F1
#
_entry.id   AF-A0A535H3G9-F1
#
_cell.length_a   1.000
_cell.length_b   1.000
_cell.length_c   1.000
_cell.angle_alpha   90.00
_cell.angle_beta   90.00
_cell.angle_gamma   90.00
#
_symmetry.space_group_name_H-M   'P 1'
#
loop_
_entity.id
_entity.type
_entity.pdbx_description
1 polymer ?
#
loop_
_entity_poly.entity_id
_entity_poly.type
_entity_poly.pdbx_seq_one_letter_code
_entity_poly.pdbx_strand_id
1 'polypeptide(L)'
;MGRADSIARLALAYGAHLTRRRLARPRPQLPALLETYAADGIGAIDSAERTRHPRLVTCINCGLCALAAGRLGKTRLPDLASSYMRLYARLGEASSDVEGETPDLAAAAAVCPVGLPLDEVAAVVRRISSR
;
A
#
# COMPACT_ATOMS: atom_id res chain seq x y z
N MET A 1 -12.79 44.30 -23.90
CA MET A 1 -13.41 43.25 -23.07
C MET A 1 -13.54 43.77 -21.65
N GLY A 2 -14.78 43.86 -21.13
CA GLY A 2 -15.05 44.35 -19.78
C GLY A 2 -15.10 43.25 -18.73
N ARG A 3 -15.06 43.63 -17.45
CA ARG A 3 -15.18 42.69 -16.30
C ARG A 3 -16.44 41.82 -16.38
N ALA A 4 -17.57 42.41 -16.80
CA ALA A 4 -18.84 41.69 -16.97
C ALA A 4 -18.74 40.57 -18.02
N ASP A 5 -18.06 40.83 -19.13
CA ASP A 5 -17.86 39.87 -20.22
C ASP A 5 -16.97 38.70 -19.79
N SER A 6 -15.96 38.99 -18.96
CA SER A 6 -15.09 37.97 -18.35
C SER A 6 -15.85 37.08 -17.36
N ILE A 7 -16.72 37.68 -16.53
CA ILE A 7 -17.57 36.94 -15.58
C ILE A 7 -18.58 36.08 -16.33
N ALA A 8 -19.20 36.59 -17.39
CA ALA A 8 -20.14 35.84 -18.21
C ALA A 8 -19.48 34.62 -18.85
N ARG A 9 -18.28 34.78 -19.43
CA ARG A 9 -17.49 33.67 -19.97
C ARG A 9 -17.13 32.63 -18.91
N LEU A 10 -16.74 33.07 -17.72
CA LEU A 10 -16.42 32.17 -16.61
C LEU A 10 -17.67 31.39 -16.16
N ALA A 11 -18.80 32.07 -15.96
CA ALA A 11 -20.05 31.44 -15.56
C ALA A 11 -20.51 30.40 -16.60
N LEU A 12 -20.37 30.72 -17.88
CA LEU A 12 -20.77 29.82 -18.97
C LEU A 12 -19.83 28.61 -19.07
N ALA A 13 -18.51 28.81 -18.94
CA ALA A 13 -17.53 27.72 -18.91
C ALA A 13 -17.73 26.81 -17.69
N TYR A 14 -17.95 27.40 -16.51
CA TYR A 14 -18.17 26.66 -15.28
C TYR A 14 -19.51 25.89 -15.30
N GLY A 15 -20.58 26.53 -15.77
CA GLY A 15 -21.88 25.89 -15.98
C GLY A 15 -21.78 24.72 -16.97
N ALA A 16 -21.11 24.91 -18.11
CA ALA A 16 -20.89 23.85 -19.09
C ALA A 16 -20.05 22.69 -18.51
N HIS A 17 -19.04 22.99 -17.68
CA HIS A 17 -18.25 21.97 -16.99
C HIS A 17 -19.09 21.17 -16.00
N LEU A 18 -19.87 21.83 -15.13
CA LEU A 18 -20.74 21.17 -14.16
C LEU A 18 -21.81 20.31 -14.84
N THR A 19 -22.46 20.84 -15.89
CA THR A 19 -23.45 20.10 -16.66
C THR A 19 -22.83 18.88 -17.31
N ARG A 20 -21.65 19.01 -17.95
CA ARG A 20 -20.91 17.85 -18.48
C ARG A 20 -20.57 16.84 -17.39
N ARG A 21 -20.12 17.28 -16.22
CA ARG A 21 -19.74 16.38 -15.12
C ARG A 21 -20.95 15.66 -14.51
N ARG A 22 -22.13 16.28 -14.51
CA ARG A 22 -23.38 15.68 -14.05
C ARG A 22 -24.00 14.72 -15.06
N LEU A 23 -23.92 15.05 -16.36
CA LEU A 23 -24.52 14.25 -17.43
C LEU A 23 -23.59 13.14 -17.94
N ALA A 24 -22.27 13.32 -17.88
CA ALA A 24 -21.32 12.28 -18.26
C ALA A 24 -21.24 11.24 -17.14
N ARG A 25 -21.53 9.98 -17.48
CA ARG A 25 -21.23 8.86 -16.60
C ARG A 25 -19.71 8.78 -16.45
N PRO A 26 -19.15 8.82 -15.23
CA PRO A 26 -17.71 8.66 -15.04
C PRO A 26 -17.27 7.34 -15.68
N ARG A 27 -16.32 7.40 -16.61
CA ARG A 27 -15.66 6.18 -17.08
C ARG A 27 -14.76 5.67 -15.96
N PRO A 28 -14.84 4.38 -15.59
CA PRO A 28 -13.92 3.82 -14.62
C PRO A 28 -12.49 3.95 -15.15
N GLN A 29 -11.64 4.68 -14.44
CA GLN A 29 -10.21 4.82 -14.77
C GLN A 29 -9.38 3.65 -14.22
N LEU A 30 -10.00 2.76 -13.43
CA LEU A 30 -9.33 1.65 -12.78
C LEU A 30 -8.58 0.73 -13.76
N PRO A 31 -9.15 0.31 -14.92
CA PRO A 31 -8.40 -0.54 -15.85
C PRO A 31 -7.14 0.13 -16.39
N ALA A 32 -7.23 1.39 -16.80
CA ALA A 32 -6.09 2.16 -17.30
C ALA A 32 -5.02 2.36 -16.21
N LEU A 33 -5.45 2.56 -14.96
CA LEU A 33 -4.54 2.68 -13.83
C LEU A 33 -3.80 1.35 -13.57
N LEU A 34 -4.52 0.22 -13.55
CA LEU A 34 -3.90 -1.10 -13.36
C LEU A 34 -2.94 -1.45 -14.50
N GLU A 35 -3.28 -1.10 -15.74
CA GLU A 35 -2.40 -1.31 -16.90
C GLU A 35 -1.12 -0.46 -16.79
N THR A 36 -1.25 0.81 -16.42
CA THR A 36 -0.11 1.74 -16.27
C THR A 36 0.92 1.22 -15.27
N TYR A 37 0.46 0.65 -14.15
CA TYR A 37 1.33 0.18 -13.07
C TYR A 37 1.48 -1.35 -13.03
N ALA A 38 1.14 -2.07 -14.11
CA ALA A 38 1.26 -3.52 -14.14
C ALA A 38 2.74 -3.97 -14.08
N ALA A 39 3.61 -3.28 -14.83
CA ALA A 39 5.06 -3.52 -14.82
C ALA A 39 5.70 -3.23 -13.46
N ASP A 40 5.05 -2.34 -12.71
CA ASP A 40 5.35 -1.91 -11.37
C ASP A 40 4.81 -2.89 -10.30
N GLY A 41 4.15 -3.98 -10.72
CA GLY A 41 3.57 -4.98 -9.83
C GLY A 41 2.31 -4.53 -9.08
N ILE A 42 1.78 -3.33 -9.38
CA ILE A 42 0.54 -2.83 -8.79
C ILE A 42 -0.64 -3.53 -9.47
N GLY A 43 -1.30 -4.40 -8.71
CA GLY A 43 -2.46 -5.15 -9.16
C GLY A 43 -3.69 -4.91 -8.29
N ALA A 44 -4.83 -5.39 -8.76
CA ALA A 44 -6.00 -5.53 -7.91
C ALA A 44 -5.72 -6.58 -6.84
N ILE A 45 -6.00 -6.24 -5.57
CA ILE A 45 -6.04 -7.24 -4.49
C ILE A 45 -7.24 -8.15 -4.69
N ASP A 46 -7.03 -9.46 -4.54
CA ASP A 46 -8.13 -10.41 -4.59
C ASP A 46 -9.01 -10.31 -3.32
N SER A 47 -10.15 -11.00 -3.31
CA SER A 47 -11.07 -10.97 -2.16
C SER A 47 -10.45 -11.57 -0.90
N ALA A 48 -9.63 -12.61 -1.03
CA ALA A 48 -8.97 -13.25 0.10
C ALA A 48 -7.88 -12.34 0.70
N GLU A 49 -7.13 -11.62 -0.13
CA GLU A 49 -6.18 -10.59 0.28
C GLU A 49 -6.89 -9.43 0.97
N ARG A 50 -8.01 -8.97 0.42
CA ARG A 50 -8.80 -7.90 1.05
C ARG A 50 -9.31 -8.28 2.44
N THR A 51 -9.73 -9.52 2.64
CA THR A 51 -10.16 -10.02 3.95
C THR A 51 -8.99 -10.15 4.94
N ARG A 52 -7.80 -10.53 4.47
CA ARG A 52 -6.60 -10.68 5.31
C ARG A 52 -5.94 -9.34 5.65
N HIS A 53 -5.97 -8.40 4.72
CA HIS A 53 -5.24 -7.13 4.79
C HIS A 53 -5.39 -6.38 6.13
N PRO A 54 -6.58 -6.21 6.73
CA PRO A 54 -6.70 -5.49 7.99
C PRO A 54 -5.85 -6.07 9.12
N ARG A 55 -5.57 -7.38 9.09
CA ARG A 55 -4.78 -8.10 10.10
C ARG A 55 -3.28 -7.96 9.88
N LEU A 56 -2.86 -7.68 8.65
CA LEU A 56 -1.44 -7.54 8.25
C LEU A 56 -0.91 -6.11 8.47
N VAL A 57 -1.77 -5.15 8.78
CA VAL A 57 -1.42 -3.71 8.90
C VAL A 57 -1.66 -3.13 10.28
N THR A 58 -1.78 -3.98 11.30
CA THR A 58 -2.07 -3.54 12.68
C THR A 58 -0.83 -3.12 13.46
N CYS A 59 0.36 -3.21 12.87
CA CYS A 59 1.62 -2.90 13.56
C CYS A 59 1.59 -1.48 14.17
N ILE A 60 1.88 -1.40 15.46
CA ILE A 60 2.00 -0.12 16.21
C ILE A 60 3.45 0.28 16.46
N ASN A 61 4.41 -0.37 15.80
CA ASN A 61 5.86 -0.13 15.92
C ASN A 61 6.39 -0.16 17.37
N CYS A 62 5.84 -1.01 18.23
CA CYS A 62 6.24 -1.08 19.65
C CYS A 62 7.61 -1.71 19.92
N GLY A 63 8.18 -2.47 18.98
CA GLY A 63 9.53 -3.04 19.12
C GLY A 63 9.62 -4.40 19.83
N LEU A 64 8.56 -4.91 20.45
CA LEU A 64 8.62 -6.13 21.28
C LEU A 64 9.07 -7.37 20.51
N CYS A 65 8.62 -7.55 19.27
CA CYS A 65 9.06 -8.66 18.42
C CYS A 65 10.57 -8.62 18.12
N ALA A 66 11.16 -7.43 17.98
CA ALA A 66 12.62 -7.30 17.79
C ALA A 66 13.40 -7.70 19.04
N LEU A 67 12.85 -7.49 20.24
CA LEU A 67 13.47 -7.97 21.47
C LEU A 67 13.40 -9.50 21.60
N ALA A 68 12.31 -10.11 21.12
CA ALA A 68 12.11 -11.55 21.20
C ALA A 68 12.92 -12.35 20.18
N ALA A 69 13.06 -11.86 18.95
CA ALA A 69 13.66 -12.65 17.86
C ALA A 69 14.62 -11.86 16.95
N GLY A 70 14.86 -10.57 17.21
CA GLY A 70 15.87 -9.80 16.49
C GLY A 70 15.44 -9.31 15.10
N ARG A 71 16.21 -9.69 14.07
CA ARG A 71 16.10 -9.18 12.70
C ARG A 71 15.75 -10.31 11.72
N LEU A 72 15.03 -9.96 10.67
CA LEU A 72 14.91 -10.77 9.45
C LEU A 72 15.75 -10.08 8.37
N GLY A 73 16.70 -10.80 7.78
CA GLY A 73 17.65 -10.20 6.85
C GLY A 73 18.36 -8.98 7.45
N LYS A 74 18.27 -7.82 6.77
CA LYS A 74 18.85 -6.56 7.27
C LYS A 74 17.90 -5.75 8.17
N THR A 75 16.65 -6.17 8.28
CA THR A 75 15.54 -5.34 8.78
C THR A 75 15.07 -5.80 10.16
N ARG A 76 14.74 -4.86 11.05
CA ARG A 76 14.16 -5.20 12.36
C ARG A 76 12.72 -5.64 12.15
N LEU A 77 12.21 -6.55 12.98
CA LEU A 77 10.85 -7.08 12.82
C LEU A 77 9.72 -6.01 12.84
N PRO A 78 9.81 -4.90 13.61
CA PRO A 78 8.87 -3.79 13.49
C PRO A 78 8.91 -3.10 12.12
N ASP A 79 10.12 -2.97 11.57
CA ASP A 79 10.31 -2.35 10.26
C ASP A 79 9.73 -3.27 9.17
N LEU A 80 9.97 -4.59 9.26
CA LEU A 80 9.35 -5.60 8.38
C LEU A 80 7.81 -5.54 8.44
N ALA A 81 7.25 -5.42 9.64
CA ALA A 81 5.81 -5.27 9.85
C ALA A 81 5.24 -4.01 9.18
N SER A 82 6.05 -2.97 9.02
CA SER A 82 5.71 -1.75 8.29
C SER A 82 6.14 -1.74 6.82
N SER A 83 7.00 -2.69 6.39
CA SER A 83 7.45 -2.81 4.99
C SER A 83 6.31 -3.07 4.02
N TYR A 84 5.20 -3.65 4.51
CA TYR A 84 3.96 -3.75 3.74
C TYR A 84 3.35 -2.38 3.35
N MET A 85 3.59 -1.33 4.15
CA MET A 85 3.13 0.04 3.91
C MET A 85 4.19 0.92 3.24
N ARG A 86 5.26 0.32 2.71
CA ARG A 86 6.37 1.06 2.10
C ARG A 86 5.90 1.82 0.85
N LEU A 87 6.55 2.96 0.61
CA LEU A 87 6.33 3.75 -0.60
C LEU A 87 6.64 2.93 -1.85
N TYR A 88 5.80 3.08 -2.87
CA TYR A 88 5.89 2.36 -4.14
C TYR A 88 7.31 2.38 -4.76
N ALA A 89 7.92 3.58 -4.84
CA ALA A 89 9.26 3.76 -5.40
C ALA A 89 10.38 2.99 -4.67
N ARG A 90 10.10 2.43 -3.49
CA ARG A 90 11.05 1.68 -2.66
C ARG A 90 10.70 0.18 -2.57
N LEU A 91 9.77 -0.32 -3.39
CA LEU A 91 9.44 -1.74 -3.43
C LEU A 91 10.64 -2.62 -3.79
N GLY A 92 11.50 -2.17 -4.72
CA GLY A 92 12.73 -2.89 -5.08
C GLY A 92 13.75 -3.03 -3.93
N GLU A 93 13.62 -2.24 -2.87
CA GLU A 93 14.45 -2.36 -1.67
C GLU A 93 13.89 -3.39 -0.67
N ALA A 94 12.67 -3.91 -0.89
CA ALA A 94 12.00 -4.82 0.05
C ALA A 94 12.63 -6.22 0.08
N SER A 95 13.33 -6.64 -0.98
CA SER A 95 14.08 -7.91 -1.02
C SER A 95 15.08 -8.01 0.12
N SER A 96 15.79 -6.92 0.40
CA SER A 96 16.78 -6.86 1.49
C SER A 96 16.18 -6.98 2.89
N ASP A 97 14.86 -6.79 3.05
CA ASP A 97 14.15 -6.98 4.32
C ASP A 97 13.92 -8.45 4.66
N VAL A 98 13.99 -9.34 3.66
CA VAL A 98 13.65 -10.77 3.78
C VAL A 98 14.77 -11.71 3.36
N GLU A 99 15.79 -11.20 2.69
CA GLU A 99 17.02 -11.91 2.34
C GLU A 99 17.96 -12.04 3.54
N GLY A 100 18.23 -13.28 3.97
CA GLY A 100 19.19 -13.60 5.02
C GLY A 100 18.64 -14.56 6.05
N GLU A 101 19.23 -14.52 7.24
CA GLU A 101 18.81 -15.36 8.36
C GLU A 101 17.36 -15.04 8.75
N THR A 102 16.55 -16.09 8.89
CA THR A 102 15.15 -15.99 9.29
C THR A 102 15.06 -16.28 10.79
N PRO A 103 14.64 -15.32 11.62
CA PRO A 103 14.48 -15.54 13.04
C PRO A 103 13.22 -16.38 13.30
N ASP A 104 13.02 -16.80 14.55
CA ASP A 104 11.77 -17.45 14.95
C ASP A 104 10.60 -16.45 14.92
N LEU A 105 9.94 -16.34 13.76
CA LEU A 105 8.80 -15.46 13.55
C LEU A 105 7.59 -15.85 14.39
N ALA A 106 7.45 -17.13 14.75
CA ALA A 106 6.35 -17.60 15.58
C ALA A 106 6.54 -17.11 17.03
N ALA A 107 7.74 -17.25 17.59
CA ALA A 107 8.09 -16.70 18.89
C ALA A 107 7.96 -15.17 18.91
N ALA A 108 8.37 -14.49 17.83
CA ALA A 108 8.22 -13.05 17.70
C ALA A 108 6.77 -12.57 17.61
N ALA A 109 5.91 -13.33 16.92
CA ALA A 109 4.49 -13.03 16.81
C ALA A 109 3.77 -13.23 18.15
N ALA A 110 4.19 -14.23 18.94
CA ALA A 110 3.61 -14.52 20.25
C ALA A 110 3.73 -13.36 21.26
N VAL A 111 4.74 -12.50 21.11
CA VAL A 111 4.91 -11.30 21.97
C VAL A 111 4.22 -10.05 21.42
N CYS A 112 3.54 -10.13 20.27
CA CYS A 112 2.92 -8.97 19.64
C CYS A 112 1.60 -8.59 20.34
N PRO A 113 1.49 -7.38 20.92
CA PRO A 113 0.29 -6.98 21.68
C PRO A 113 -0.95 -6.78 20.81
N VAL A 114 -0.76 -6.65 19.49
CA VAL A 114 -1.84 -6.47 18.50
C VAL A 114 -2.04 -7.72 17.63
N GLY A 115 -1.37 -8.83 17.97
CA GLY A 115 -1.53 -10.12 17.28
C GLY A 115 -1.11 -10.11 15.81
N LEU A 116 -0.07 -9.35 15.45
CA LEU A 116 0.40 -9.28 14.07
C LEU A 116 1.05 -10.61 13.63
N PRO A 117 0.57 -11.27 12.56
CA PRO A 117 1.14 -12.53 12.07
C PRO A 117 2.40 -12.27 11.24
N LEU A 118 3.57 -12.26 11.89
CA LEU A 118 4.84 -11.89 11.27
C LEU A 118 5.29 -12.84 10.15
N ASP A 119 4.91 -14.11 10.22
CA ASP A 119 5.12 -15.11 9.18
C ASP A 119 4.34 -14.79 7.90
N GLU A 120 3.06 -14.43 8.04
CA GLU A 120 2.23 -14.00 6.91
C GLU A 120 2.74 -12.69 6.30
N VAL A 121 3.15 -11.73 7.14
CA VAL A 121 3.74 -10.47 6.67
C VAL A 121 5.03 -10.73 5.89
N ALA A 122 5.93 -11.57 6.40
CA ALA A 122 7.17 -11.93 5.72
C ALA A 122 6.89 -12.61 4.36
N ALA A 123 5.89 -13.49 4.28
CA ALA A 123 5.49 -14.14 3.03
C ALA A 123 4.99 -13.13 1.99
N VAL A 124 4.21 -12.13 2.41
CA VAL A 124 3.73 -11.06 1.53
C VAL A 124 4.88 -10.19 1.04
N VAL A 125 5.79 -9.77 1.93
CA VAL A 125 6.96 -8.96 1.56
C VAL A 125 7.83 -9.71 0.55
N ARG A 126 8.10 -11.01 0.76
CA ARG A 126 8.84 -11.85 -0.21
C ARG A 126 8.19 -11.86 -1.59
N ARG A 127 6.87 -12.05 -1.64
CA ARG A 127 6.11 -12.09 -2.90
C ARG A 127 6.14 -10.76 -3.64
N ILE A 128 6.09 -9.63 -2.93
CA ILE A 128 6.15 -8.30 -3.54
C ILE A 128 7.59 -7.99 -4.00
N SER A 129 8.59 -8.54 -3.30
CA SER A 129 10.01 -8.31 -3.59
C SER A 129 10.58 -9.17 -4.73
N SER A 130 9.89 -10.25 -5.11
CA SER A 130 10.36 -11.22 -6.12
C SER A 130 9.81 -10.99 -7.53
N ARG A 131 9.15 -9.85 -7.76
CA ARG A 131 8.60 -9.43 -9.06
C ARG A 131 9.43 -8.30 -9.63
#